data_AF-A0A374A0S6-F1
#
_entry.id   AF-A0A374A0S6-F1
#
_cell.length_a   1.000
_cell.length_b   1.000
_cell.length_c   1.000
_cell.angle_alpha   90.00
_cell.angle_beta   90.00
_cell.angle_gamma   90.00
#
_symmetry.space_group_name_H-M   'P 1'
#
loop_
_entity.id
_entity.type
_entity.pdbx_description
1 polymer ?
#
loop_
_entity_poly.entity_id
_entity_poly.type
_entity_poly.pdbx_seq_one_letter_code
_entity_poly.pdbx_strand_id
1 'polypeptide(L)'
;MEPKSLNKWWTQQPDELKQAFTLFPDERWEEAGLSLKIDVRNYCCLKKDRLLPEEKDRSMLIEIVCELADMELCRTNKKTLDEMCNADGVFLEEYQDQFNQIYDRLERSILDYMNE
;
A
#
# COMPACT_ATOMS: atom_id res chain seq x y z
N MET A 1 13.38 -9.44 -8.19
CA MET A 1 12.74 -10.60 -7.53
C MET A 1 11.67 -11.12 -8.46
N GLU A 2 11.46 -12.43 -8.59
CA GLU A 2 10.45 -12.97 -9.52
C GLU A 2 9.02 -12.86 -8.94
N PRO A 3 8.00 -12.55 -9.76
CA PRO A 3 6.61 -12.42 -9.30
C PRO A 3 6.07 -13.64 -8.52
N LYS A 4 6.41 -14.85 -8.97
CA LYS A 4 6.00 -16.10 -8.31
C LYS A 4 6.51 -16.21 -6.87
N SER A 5 7.73 -15.72 -6.63
CA SER A 5 8.34 -15.72 -5.30
C SER A 5 7.66 -14.73 -4.36
N LEU A 6 7.19 -13.59 -4.88
CA LEU A 6 6.44 -12.59 -4.13
C LEU A 6 5.05 -13.10 -3.74
N ASN A 7 4.32 -13.71 -4.68
CA ASN A 7 3.01 -14.30 -4.37
C ASN A 7 3.14 -15.45 -3.37
N LYS A 8 4.15 -16.32 -3.52
CA LYS A 8 4.43 -17.36 -2.52
C LYS A 8 4.72 -16.76 -1.15
N TRP A 9 5.56 -15.72 -1.07
CA TRP A 9 5.82 -15.03 0.19
C TRP A 9 4.54 -14.47 0.81
N TRP A 10 3.69 -13.79 0.01
CA TRP A 10 2.42 -13.23 0.47
C TRP A 10 1.47 -14.29 1.03
N THR A 11 1.31 -15.43 0.35
CA THR A 11 0.45 -16.54 0.82
C THR A 11 0.87 -17.13 2.17
N GLN A 12 2.13 -16.92 2.57
CA GLN A 12 2.69 -17.41 3.83
C GLN A 12 2.61 -16.38 4.96
N GLN A 13 2.14 -15.14 4.69
CA GLN A 13 2.03 -14.11 5.71
C GLN A 13 0.79 -14.33 6.59
N PRO A 14 0.86 -13.90 7.88
CA PRO A 14 -0.30 -13.90 8.76
C PRO A 14 -1.45 -13.07 8.18
N ASP A 15 -2.69 -13.45 8.51
CA ASP A 15 -3.88 -12.73 8.06
C ASP A 15 -3.90 -11.29 8.59
N GLU A 16 -3.33 -11.06 9.76
CA GLU A 16 -3.18 -9.73 10.37
C GLU A 16 -2.27 -8.83 9.52
N LEU A 17 -1.14 -9.36 9.01
CA LEU A 17 -0.27 -8.63 8.09
C LEU A 17 -1.02 -8.28 6.81
N LYS A 18 -1.75 -9.26 6.27
CA LYS A 18 -2.51 -9.06 5.04
C LYS A 18 -3.55 -7.97 5.25
N GLN A 19 -4.31 -8.01 6.35
CA GLN A 19 -5.30 -6.99 6.72
C GLN A 19 -4.67 -5.62 6.95
N ALA A 20 -3.44 -5.57 7.47
CA ALA A 20 -2.74 -4.31 7.70
C ALA A 20 -2.49 -3.55 6.40
N PHE A 21 -1.95 -4.25 5.38
CA PHE A 21 -1.58 -3.67 4.08
C PHE A 21 -2.71 -3.67 3.06
N THR A 22 -3.70 -4.53 3.23
CA THR A 22 -4.82 -4.63 2.31
C THR A 22 -6.09 -4.36 3.09
N LEU A 23 -6.72 -3.21 2.84
CA LEU A 23 -7.97 -2.86 3.53
C LEU A 23 -9.07 -3.95 3.33
N PHE A 24 -8.96 -4.81 2.31
CA PHE A 24 -9.84 -5.95 2.01
C PHE A 24 -9.03 -7.14 1.38
N PRO A 25 -9.58 -8.29 0.94
CA PRO A 25 -8.86 -9.59 0.89
C PRO A 25 -7.77 -9.74 -0.19
N ASP A 26 -7.08 -10.90 -0.14
CA ASP A 26 -5.94 -11.36 -0.98
C ASP A 26 -6.02 -11.04 -2.49
N GLU A 27 -7.22 -10.88 -3.07
CA GLU A 27 -7.41 -10.45 -4.47
C GLU A 27 -6.67 -9.13 -4.78
N ARG A 28 -6.53 -8.24 -3.80
CA ARG A 28 -5.81 -6.97 -3.93
C ARG A 28 -4.33 -7.10 -4.15
N TRP A 29 -3.75 -8.14 -3.54
CA TRP A 29 -2.34 -8.43 -3.75
C TRP A 29 -2.10 -8.82 -5.20
N GLU A 30 -2.96 -9.63 -5.81
CA GLU A 30 -2.75 -10.06 -7.20
C GLU A 30 -2.78 -8.88 -8.18
N GLU A 31 -3.68 -7.91 -7.96
CA GLU A 31 -3.81 -6.68 -8.75
C GLU A 31 -2.62 -5.71 -8.60
N ALA A 32 -1.86 -5.81 -7.50
CA ALA A 32 -0.77 -4.89 -7.22
C ALA A 32 0.40 -5.01 -8.22
N GLY A 33 0.96 -3.85 -8.56
CA GLY A 33 2.15 -3.74 -9.40
C GLY A 33 3.37 -4.44 -8.79
N LEU A 34 4.32 -4.82 -9.63
CA LEU A 34 5.52 -5.53 -9.17
C LEU A 34 6.38 -4.67 -8.22
N SER A 35 6.44 -3.34 -8.43
CA SER A 35 7.13 -2.40 -7.53
C SER A 35 6.53 -2.45 -6.14
N LEU A 36 5.22 -2.19 -6.02
CA LEU A 36 4.50 -2.23 -4.74
C LEU A 36 4.71 -3.54 -4.00
N LYS A 37 4.62 -4.67 -4.70
CA LYS A 37 4.84 -6.00 -4.11
C LYS A 37 6.25 -6.14 -3.54
N ILE A 38 7.26 -5.62 -4.25
CA ILE A 38 8.65 -5.63 -3.79
C ILE A 38 8.80 -4.72 -2.57
N ASP A 39 8.19 -3.54 -2.59
CA ASP A 39 8.33 -2.54 -1.53
C ASP A 39 7.64 -3.00 -0.24
N VAL A 40 6.41 -3.52 -0.31
CA VAL A 40 5.73 -4.15 0.83
C VAL A 40 6.58 -5.27 1.42
N ARG A 41 7.08 -6.18 0.58
CA ARG A 41 7.93 -7.30 1.04
C ARG A 41 9.20 -6.79 1.71
N ASN A 42 9.88 -5.83 1.10
CA ASN A 42 11.14 -5.31 1.62
C ASN A 42 10.93 -4.55 2.92
N TYR A 43 9.90 -3.71 2.99
CA TYR A 43 9.51 -3.00 4.20
C TYR A 43 9.23 -3.99 5.34
N CYS A 44 8.38 -5.00 5.11
CA CYS A 44 8.06 -6.02 6.10
C CYS A 44 9.32 -6.77 6.58
N CYS A 45 10.17 -7.25 5.66
CA CYS A 45 11.37 -7.99 6.03
C CYS A 45 12.38 -7.12 6.80
N LEU A 46 12.68 -5.92 6.29
CA LEU A 46 13.68 -5.04 6.90
C LEU A 46 13.23 -4.54 8.28
N LYS A 47 11.94 -4.21 8.43
CA LYS A 47 11.37 -3.75 9.70
C LYS A 47 11.37 -4.88 10.74
N LYS A 48 10.95 -6.10 10.35
CA LYS A 48 10.98 -7.30 11.21
C LYS A 48 12.38 -7.65 11.68
N ASP A 49 13.36 -7.58 10.79
CA ASP A 49 14.76 -7.90 11.10
C ASP A 49 15.50 -6.74 11.80
N ARG A 50 14.83 -5.59 12.04
CA ARG A 50 15.40 -4.35 12.59
C ARG A 50 16.59 -3.83 11.78
N LEU A 51 16.53 -4.03 10.47
CA LEU A 51 17.53 -3.59 9.49
C LEU A 51 17.11 -2.34 8.72
N LEU A 52 15.88 -1.85 8.92
CA LEU A 52 15.37 -0.65 8.25
C LEU A 52 15.88 0.62 8.96
N PRO A 53 16.67 1.47 8.28
CA PRO A 53 17.09 2.76 8.86
C PRO A 53 15.90 3.68 9.08
N GLU A 54 15.87 4.43 10.19
CA GLU A 54 14.77 5.34 10.53
C GLU A 54 14.47 6.38 9.43
N GLU A 55 15.52 6.89 8.77
CA GLU A 55 15.38 7.83 7.64
C GLU A 55 14.63 7.22 6.44
N LYS A 56 14.76 5.90 6.24
CA LYS A 56 14.12 5.16 5.14
C LYS A 56 12.78 4.56 5.52
N ASP A 57 12.54 4.35 6.81
CA ASP A 57 11.30 3.77 7.32
C ASP A 57 10.10 4.62 6.88
N ARG A 58 10.17 5.92 7.17
CA ARG A 58 9.10 6.85 6.80
C ARG A 58 8.93 6.98 5.29
N SER A 59 10.01 7.07 4.52
CA SER A 59 9.90 7.23 3.07
C SER A 59 9.30 6.00 2.38
N MET A 60 9.74 4.79 2.77
CA MET A 60 9.19 3.55 2.23
C MET A 60 7.72 3.37 2.62
N LEU A 61 7.35 3.71 3.86
CA LEU A 61 5.96 3.66 4.29
C LEU A 61 5.08 4.60 3.48
N ILE A 62 5.50 5.85 3.27
CA ILE A 62 4.76 6.83 2.45
C ILE A 62 4.54 6.29 1.04
N GLU A 63 5.59 5.77 0.39
CA GLU A 63 5.49 5.22 -0.97
C GLU A 63 4.47 4.06 -1.04
N ILE A 64 4.57 3.12 -0.11
CA ILE A 64 3.65 1.97 -0.03
C ILE A 64 2.21 2.43 0.20
N VAL A 65 1.98 3.31 1.18
CA VAL A 65 0.64 3.78 1.53
C VAL A 65 0.02 4.58 0.39
N CYS A 66 0.78 5.45 -0.28
CA CYS A 66 0.30 6.20 -1.44
C CYS A 66 -0.13 5.28 -2.58
N GLU A 67 0.71 4.31 -2.98
CA GLU A 67 0.36 3.39 -4.07
C GLU A 67 -0.87 2.52 -3.73
N LEU A 68 -0.97 2.05 -2.48
CA LEU A 68 -2.14 1.31 -2.01
C LEU A 68 -3.41 2.18 -1.99
N ALA A 69 -3.28 3.45 -1.61
CA ALA A 69 -4.38 4.40 -1.60
C ALA A 69 -4.88 4.72 -3.02
N ASP A 70 -3.97 4.94 -3.96
CA ASP A 70 -4.30 5.14 -5.38
C ASP A 70 -5.05 3.93 -5.96
N MET A 71 -4.57 2.72 -5.68
CA MET A 71 -5.22 1.48 -6.11
C MET A 71 -6.65 1.37 -5.56
N GLU A 72 -6.83 1.63 -4.27
CA GLU A 72 -8.15 1.54 -3.63
C GLU A 72 -9.09 2.64 -4.13
N LEU A 73 -8.58 3.84 -4.37
CA LEU A 73 -9.33 4.98 -4.89
C LEU A 73 -9.84 4.68 -6.30
N CYS A 74 -8.97 4.18 -7.19
CA CYS A 74 -9.33 3.75 -8.54
C CYS A 74 -10.41 2.68 -8.53
N ARG A 75 -10.23 1.67 -7.69
CA ARG A 75 -11.19 0.56 -7.55
C ARG A 75 -12.55 1.02 -7.05
N THR A 76 -12.57 1.85 -6.00
CA THR A 76 -13.81 2.34 -5.37
C THR A 76 -14.62 3.19 -6.35
N ASN A 77 -13.93 4.05 -7.12
CA ASN A 77 -14.57 4.99 -8.03
C ASN A 77 -14.76 4.42 -9.45
N LYS A 78 -14.17 3.26 -9.76
CA LYS A 78 -14.15 2.65 -11.10
C LYS A 78 -13.66 3.62 -12.17
N LYS A 79 -12.65 4.40 -11.81
CA LYS A 79 -12.03 5.47 -12.59
C LYS A 79 -10.52 5.32 -12.52
N THR A 80 -9.83 5.82 -13.54
CA THR A 80 -8.39 6.03 -13.51
C THR A 80 -8.06 7.29 -12.71
N LEU A 81 -6.81 7.40 -12.24
CA LEU A 81 -6.36 8.62 -11.54
C LEU A 81 -6.53 9.87 -12.41
N ASP A 82 -6.27 9.77 -13.71
CA ASP A 82 -6.42 10.88 -14.66
C ASP A 82 -7.86 11.42 -14.71
N GLU A 83 -8.86 10.53 -14.68
CA GLU A 83 -10.28 10.91 -14.62
C GLU A 83 -10.71 11.52 -13.27
N MET A 84 -9.88 11.36 -12.24
CA MET A 84 -10.09 11.92 -10.90
C MET A 84 -9.27 13.20 -10.67
N CYS A 85 -8.43 13.57 -11.63
CA CYS A 85 -7.62 14.78 -11.59
C CYS A 85 -8.21 15.86 -12.51
N ASN A 86 -7.85 17.11 -12.21
CA ASN A 86 -8.04 18.24 -13.11
C ASN A 86 -6.95 18.28 -14.19
N ALA A 87 -7.01 19.28 -15.08
CA ALA A 87 -6.04 19.44 -16.17
C ALA A 87 -4.58 19.64 -15.71
N ASP A 88 -4.36 20.03 -14.46
CA ASP A 88 -3.04 20.21 -13.86
C ASP A 88 -2.53 18.94 -13.15
N GLY A 89 -3.29 17.83 -13.23
CA GLY A 89 -2.95 16.57 -12.57
C GLY A 89 -3.22 16.55 -11.06
N VAL A 90 -3.95 17.54 -10.54
CA VAL A 90 -4.35 17.62 -9.13
C VAL A 90 -5.70 16.95 -8.93
N PHE A 91 -5.85 16.10 -7.90
CA PHE A 91 -7.13 15.47 -7.59
C PHE A 91 -8.24 16.51 -7.42
N LEU A 92 -9.43 16.20 -7.95
CA LEU A 92 -10.64 16.94 -7.59
C LEU A 92 -10.93 16.73 -6.09
N GLU A 93 -11.52 17.75 -5.45
CA GLU A 93 -11.73 17.79 -4.00
C GLU A 93 -12.37 16.51 -3.44
N GLU A 94 -13.39 15.98 -4.13
CA GLU A 94 -14.06 14.74 -3.72
C GLU A 94 -13.14 13.51 -3.67
N TYR A 95 -12.14 13.43 -4.55
CA TYR A 95 -11.20 12.31 -4.62
C TYR A 95 -10.00 12.54 -3.71
N GLN A 96 -9.58 13.79 -3.52
CA GLN A 96 -8.53 14.15 -2.56
C GLN A 96 -8.95 13.77 -1.13
N ASP A 97 -10.19 14.08 -0.75
CA ASP A 97 -10.71 13.72 0.57
C ASP A 97 -10.81 12.20 0.76
N GLN A 98 -11.26 11.48 -0.27
CA GLN A 98 -11.28 10.01 -0.26
C GLN A 98 -9.87 9.42 -0.15
N PHE A 99 -8.92 9.95 -0.92
CA PHE A 99 -7.52 9.53 -0.87
C PHE A 99 -6.96 9.71 0.54
N ASN A 100 -7.13 10.89 1.14
CA ASN A 100 -6.64 11.19 2.48
C ASN A 100 -7.22 10.21 3.52
N GLN A 101 -8.51 9.88 3.44
CA GLN A 101 -9.13 8.92 4.34
C GLN A 101 -8.58 7.50 4.18
N ILE A 102 -8.34 7.08 2.94
CA ILE A 102 -7.75 5.77 2.64
C ILE A 102 -6.29 5.72 3.13
N TYR A 103 -5.52 6.77 2.84
CA TYR A 103 -4.14 6.94 3.28
C TYR A 103 -4.03 6.84 4.81
N ASP A 104 -4.77 7.66 5.55
CA ASP A 104 -4.72 7.70 7.02
C ASP A 104 -5.07 6.34 7.64
N ARG A 105 -6.03 5.64 7.04
CA ARG A 105 -6.45 4.30 7.50
C ARG A 105 -5.37 3.26 7.25
N LEU A 106 -4.77 3.26 6.07
CA LEU A 106 -3.67 2.35 5.70
C LEU A 106 -2.42 2.62 6.54
N GLU A 107 -2.00 3.88 6.65
CA GLU A 107 -0.82 4.28 7.42
C GLU A 107 -0.96 3.82 8.88
N ARG A 108 -2.10 4.11 9.51
CA ARG A 108 -2.37 3.65 10.88
C ARG A 108 -2.36 2.13 10.99
N SER A 109 -3.06 1.44 10.12
CA SER A 109 -3.18 -0.03 10.13
C SER A 109 -1.81 -0.72 10.00
N ILE A 110 -0.96 -0.24 9.09
CA ILE A 110 0.40 -0.75 8.90
C ILE A 110 1.27 -0.43 10.11
N LEU A 111 1.23 0.81 10.62
CA LEU A 111 2.03 1.20 11.78
C LEU A 111 1.65 0.46 13.05
N ASP A 112 0.35 0.22 13.29
CA ASP A 112 -0.12 -0.55 14.42
C ASP A 112 0.45 -1.97 14.35
N TYR A 113 0.31 -2.66 13.20
CA TYR A 113 0.83 -4.01 13.03
C TYR A 113 2.36 -4.11 13.09
N MET A 114 3.09 -3.14 12.51
CA MET A 114 4.54 -3.22 12.37
C MET A 114 5.32 -2.76 13.61
N ASN A 115 4.66 -2.10 14.57
CA ASN A 115 5.27 -1.65 15.82
C ASN A 115 4.79 -2.44 17.06
N GLU A 116 3.88 -3.41 16.89
CA GLU A 116 3.56 -4.45 17.88
C GLU A 116 4.74 -5.41 18.14
#